data_AF-M6VDT5-F1
#
_entry.id   AF-M6VDT5-F1
#
_cell.length_a   1.000
_cell.length_b   1.000
_cell.length_c   1.000
_cell.angle_alpha   90.00
_cell.angle_beta   90.00
_cell.angle_gamma   90.00
#
_symmetry.space_group_name_H-M   'P 1'
#
loop_
_entity.id
_entity.type
_entity.pdbx_description
1 polymer ?
#
loop_
_entity_poly.entity_id
_entity_poly.type
_entity_poly.pdbx_seq_one_letter_code
_entity_poly.pdbx_strand_id
1 'polypeptide(L)'
;MKQIFVFFILLICGTSAFAQNNSIWQTIFGGEQYNGLKPNECPEELPSGLISLKDGTYVVVGSSNDCSRQDTNLKIEQKKYSAAWSAKIDTSGNPVWWKYLFTSAPIDMGGYAVNVHNHDSVRGENLIATQDGGFVTAGSIGSGTYNRKIVFSKYDGQGNLVSDKVIEAKEICDGFCGFEDPHIFHLQELSNEKFRALVSVSYRTESTEQQGNTTTVVNGIKTGFFYTLLGKDGSVKNSKHIPDLEYAPNAKTSYEEGIVFAVSTDNTSGKESQRDLVLHRYDSDGKQIWKKRFGSPNIEDFAVSILKLSDGNLLLSGGVSGLGNQAVWLLKLSPKGETIWETKQKLGGHNFMGPIIESPDQGFFGVLSDGEGPMVLVKFDSNGKKVWEKKHSQRLYMANKILKNDRGYVILSYTKKKPAQYVDVLLIQTDWDGNVSKEALRKNFP
;
A
#
# COMPACT_ATOMS: atom_id res chain seq x y z
N MET A 1 -53.31 -58.26 10.13
CA MET A 1 -51.98 -57.79 10.61
C MET A 1 -51.23 -57.23 9.41
N LYS A 2 -50.96 -55.93 9.40
CA LYS A 2 -50.28 -55.22 8.29
C LYS A 2 -48.77 -55.47 8.40
N GLN A 3 -48.13 -55.97 7.33
CA GLN A 3 -46.67 -55.99 7.20
C GLN A 3 -46.21 -54.60 6.75
N ILE A 4 -45.33 -54.00 7.54
CA ILE A 4 -44.70 -52.70 7.29
C ILE A 4 -43.39 -52.98 6.55
N PHE A 5 -43.28 -52.53 5.30
CA PHE A 5 -42.00 -52.44 4.60
C PHE A 5 -41.27 -51.18 5.06
N VAL A 6 -40.17 -51.36 5.79
CA VAL A 6 -39.26 -50.28 6.18
C VAL A 6 -38.30 -50.03 5.01
N PHE A 7 -38.41 -48.87 4.38
CA PHE A 7 -37.43 -48.37 3.41
C PHE A 7 -36.19 -47.87 4.17
N PHE A 8 -35.06 -48.54 4.00
CA PHE A 8 -33.76 -48.00 4.41
C PHE A 8 -33.36 -46.90 3.41
N ILE A 9 -33.46 -45.64 3.82
CA ILE A 9 -32.82 -44.53 3.10
C ILE A 9 -31.33 -44.59 3.48
N LEU A 10 -30.51 -45.12 2.58
CA LEU A 10 -29.07 -44.91 2.64
C LEU A 10 -28.82 -43.41 2.39
N LEU A 11 -28.52 -42.66 3.45
CA LEU A 11 -27.85 -41.37 3.31
C LEU A 11 -26.45 -41.65 2.75
N ILE A 12 -26.32 -41.55 1.43
CA ILE A 12 -25.01 -41.39 0.81
C ILE A 12 -24.54 -39.99 1.21
N CYS A 13 -23.77 -39.93 2.28
CA CYS A 13 -22.95 -38.78 2.61
C CYS A 13 -21.91 -38.67 1.49
N GLY A 14 -22.29 -38.00 0.40
CA GLY A 14 -21.36 -37.59 -0.64
C GLY A 14 -20.42 -36.58 -0.02
N THR A 15 -19.32 -37.04 0.55
CA THR A 15 -18.15 -36.21 0.69
C THR A 15 -17.81 -35.75 -0.72
N SER A 16 -18.03 -34.47 -1.00
CA SER A 16 -17.43 -33.83 -2.16
C SER A 16 -15.92 -33.90 -1.97
N ALA A 17 -15.34 -35.02 -2.36
CA ALA A 17 -13.93 -35.17 -2.68
C ALA A 17 -13.64 -34.41 -3.97
N PHE A 18 -13.99 -33.12 -4.00
CA PHE A 18 -13.18 -32.14 -4.70
C PHE A 18 -12.11 -31.70 -3.71
N ALA A 19 -11.15 -32.58 -3.47
CA ALA A 19 -9.80 -32.10 -3.23
C ALA A 19 -9.37 -31.49 -4.56
N GLN A 20 -9.83 -30.27 -4.85
CA GLN A 20 -9.10 -29.40 -5.75
C GLN A 20 -7.68 -29.44 -5.23
N ASN A 21 -6.76 -29.78 -6.11
CA ASN A 21 -5.34 -29.68 -5.85
C ASN A 21 -5.07 -28.17 -5.64
N ASN A 22 -5.37 -27.69 -4.43
CA ASN A 22 -5.20 -26.31 -4.01
C ASN A 22 -3.70 -26.13 -4.01
N SER A 23 -3.18 -25.65 -5.13
CA SER A 23 -1.77 -25.37 -5.31
C SER A 23 -1.42 -24.17 -4.44
N ILE A 24 -1.43 -24.36 -3.13
CA ILE A 24 -0.77 -23.51 -2.17
C ILE A 24 0.72 -23.56 -2.50
N TRP A 25 1.36 -22.42 -2.48
CA TRP A 25 2.78 -22.31 -2.83
C TRP A 25 3.37 -21.12 -2.10
N GLN A 26 4.68 -21.17 -1.95
CA GLN A 26 5.48 -20.08 -1.40
C GLN A 26 6.68 -19.90 -2.31
N THR A 27 6.81 -18.70 -2.86
CA THR A 27 7.90 -18.36 -3.76
C THR A 27 8.75 -17.29 -3.12
N ILE A 28 10.03 -17.63 -2.95
CA ILE A 28 11.06 -16.69 -2.55
C ILE A 28 11.75 -16.20 -3.81
N PHE A 29 11.87 -14.88 -3.94
CA PHE A 29 12.67 -14.28 -4.99
C PHE A 29 13.36 -13.01 -4.47
N GLY A 30 14.40 -12.60 -5.19
CA GLY A 30 15.26 -11.48 -4.85
C GLY A 30 16.37 -11.76 -3.85
N GLY A 31 16.97 -10.70 -3.30
CA GLY A 31 18.19 -10.81 -2.51
C GLY A 31 19.40 -11.24 -3.36
N GLU A 32 20.04 -12.37 -3.04
CA GLU A 32 21.25 -12.89 -3.72
C GLU A 32 21.08 -13.14 -5.24
N GLN A 33 19.86 -13.32 -5.71
CA GLN A 33 19.58 -13.62 -7.12
C GLN A 33 19.85 -12.46 -8.07
N TYR A 34 19.78 -11.23 -7.57
CA TYR A 34 19.92 -10.04 -8.42
C TYR A 34 21.34 -9.55 -8.57
N ASN A 35 22.31 -10.17 -7.88
CA ASN A 35 23.64 -9.59 -7.73
C ASN A 35 24.78 -10.57 -8.06
N GLY A 36 25.41 -10.34 -9.21
CA GLY A 36 26.85 -10.51 -9.33
C GLY A 36 27.67 -9.52 -8.48
N LEU A 37 27.12 -9.00 -7.37
CA LEU A 37 27.78 -8.12 -6.41
C LEU A 37 28.28 -8.94 -5.21
N LYS A 38 29.44 -8.55 -4.68
CA LYS A 38 30.13 -9.27 -3.58
C LYS A 38 29.51 -8.95 -2.20
N PRO A 39 29.70 -9.82 -1.19
CA PRO A 39 28.88 -9.89 0.04
C PRO A 39 28.96 -8.75 1.07
N ASN A 40 29.41 -7.54 0.72
CA ASN A 40 29.68 -6.47 1.70
C ASN A 40 28.87 -5.17 1.47
N GLU A 41 27.78 -5.22 0.71
CA GLU A 41 27.04 -4.04 0.23
C GLU A 41 25.52 -4.29 0.41
N CYS A 42 24.81 -3.48 1.22
CA CYS A 42 23.39 -3.75 1.55
C CYS A 42 22.42 -3.53 0.37
N PRO A 43 21.46 -4.44 0.12
CA PRO A 43 20.24 -4.26 -0.66
C PRO A 43 19.01 -4.40 0.25
N GLU A 44 18.45 -3.28 0.70
CA GLU A 44 17.05 -3.28 1.13
C GLU A 44 16.18 -3.18 -0.12
N GLU A 45 16.04 -4.30 -0.85
CA GLU A 45 14.95 -4.45 -1.82
C GLU A 45 13.66 -4.59 -1.05
N LEU A 46 13.01 -3.48 -0.75
CA LEU A 46 11.75 -3.50 -0.05
C LEU A 46 10.64 -3.68 -1.08
N PRO A 47 10.03 -4.88 -1.19
CA PRO A 47 8.82 -5.02 -1.97
C PRO A 47 7.78 -4.13 -1.30
N SER A 48 7.13 -3.27 -2.06
CA SER A 48 6.20 -2.28 -1.51
C SER A 48 4.78 -2.53 -2.02
N GLY A 49 4.63 -3.06 -3.23
CA GLY A 49 3.33 -3.20 -3.90
C GLY A 49 3.13 -4.56 -4.55
N LEU A 50 1.88 -5.00 -4.56
CA LEU A 50 1.40 -6.20 -5.26
C LEU A 50 0.06 -5.88 -5.94
N ILE A 51 -0.09 -6.27 -7.20
CA ILE A 51 -1.36 -6.22 -7.95
C ILE A 51 -1.55 -7.51 -8.74
N SER A 52 -2.80 -7.80 -9.10
CA SER A 52 -3.13 -8.82 -10.09
C SER A 52 -3.43 -8.12 -11.42
N LEU A 53 -2.83 -8.61 -12.50
CA LEU A 53 -3.17 -8.19 -13.86
C LEU A 53 -4.43 -8.94 -14.34
N LYS A 54 -4.96 -8.52 -15.49
CA LYS A 54 -6.14 -9.12 -16.13
C LYS A 54 -5.96 -10.60 -16.51
N ASP A 55 -4.74 -11.02 -16.78
CA ASP A 55 -4.39 -12.42 -17.07
C ASP A 55 -4.28 -13.28 -15.79
N GLY A 56 -4.57 -12.71 -14.62
CA GLY A 56 -4.50 -13.38 -13.32
C GLY A 56 -3.09 -13.46 -12.72
N THR A 57 -2.06 -13.05 -13.46
CA THR A 57 -0.69 -13.00 -12.96
C THR A 57 -0.48 -11.84 -12.00
N TYR A 58 0.62 -11.89 -11.25
CA TYR A 58 0.95 -10.91 -10.24
C TYR A 58 2.09 -10.01 -10.71
N VAL A 59 1.96 -8.71 -10.44
CA VAL A 59 3.08 -7.77 -10.54
C VAL A 59 3.42 -7.28 -9.15
N VAL A 60 4.70 -7.39 -8.82
CA VAL A 60 5.30 -6.86 -7.60
C VAL A 60 6.21 -5.70 -7.98
N VAL A 61 6.21 -4.65 -7.17
CA VAL A 61 7.17 -3.55 -7.28
C VAL A 61 7.88 -3.33 -5.96
N GLY A 62 9.08 -2.79 -6.03
CA GLY A 62 9.84 -2.41 -4.86
C GLY A 62 10.86 -1.34 -5.19
N SER A 63 11.54 -0.89 -4.14
CA SER A 63 12.69 0.01 -4.24
C SER A 63 13.90 -0.65 -3.59
N SER A 64 15.08 -0.26 -4.03
CA SER A 64 16.38 -0.76 -3.61
C SER A 64 17.31 0.41 -3.38
N ASN A 65 18.08 0.35 -2.29
CA ASN A 65 19.11 1.35 -1.99
C ASN A 65 20.49 0.85 -2.42
N ASP A 66 21.27 1.71 -3.07
CA ASP A 66 22.68 1.43 -3.33
C ASP A 66 23.51 1.71 -2.08
N CYS A 67 23.80 0.67 -1.30
CA CYS A 67 24.57 0.82 -0.07
C CYS A 67 26.08 0.60 -0.26
N SER A 68 26.52 0.26 -1.48
CA SER A 68 27.95 0.23 -1.84
C SER A 68 28.55 1.64 -1.84
N ARG A 69 27.69 2.68 -1.94
CA ARG A 69 28.06 4.08 -2.19
C ARG A 69 29.00 4.21 -3.39
N GLN A 70 28.99 3.23 -4.30
CA GLN A 70 29.73 3.31 -5.55
C GLN A 70 29.02 4.32 -6.45
N ASP A 71 29.79 4.93 -7.33
CA ASP A 71 29.21 5.78 -8.36
C ASP A 71 28.40 4.92 -9.34
N THR A 72 27.07 4.96 -9.22
CA THR A 72 26.13 4.27 -10.10
C THR A 72 25.66 5.13 -11.27
N ASN A 73 26.14 6.38 -11.41
CA ASN A 73 25.66 7.32 -12.43
C ASN A 73 25.82 6.73 -13.84
N LEU A 74 27.00 6.18 -14.17
CA LEU A 74 27.24 5.54 -15.48
C LEU A 74 26.30 4.36 -15.75
N LYS A 75 25.91 3.59 -14.71
CA LYS A 75 24.97 2.47 -14.86
C LYS A 75 23.55 2.99 -15.06
N ILE A 76 23.16 4.06 -14.38
CA ILE A 76 21.86 4.73 -14.54
C ILE A 76 21.74 5.32 -15.96
N GLU A 77 22.77 6.02 -16.43
CA GLU A 77 22.83 6.58 -17.80
C GLU A 77 22.73 5.50 -18.88
N GLN A 78 23.34 4.34 -18.64
CA GLN A 78 23.25 3.18 -19.55
C GLN A 78 21.97 2.35 -19.36
N LYS A 79 21.04 2.78 -18.50
CA LYS A 79 19.83 2.03 -18.11
C LYS A 79 20.10 0.60 -17.64
N LYS A 80 21.20 0.42 -16.89
CA LYS A 80 21.65 -0.86 -16.30
C LYS A 80 21.42 -0.94 -14.79
N TYR A 81 21.01 0.14 -14.15
CA TYR A 81 20.69 0.19 -12.72
C TYR A 81 19.56 1.18 -12.46
N SER A 82 18.62 0.81 -11.59
CA SER A 82 17.58 1.69 -11.06
C SER A 82 17.32 1.31 -9.61
N ALA A 83 17.03 2.31 -8.77
CA ALA A 83 16.54 2.05 -7.43
C ALA A 83 15.17 1.35 -7.46
N ALA A 84 14.34 1.60 -8.46
CA ALA A 84 13.02 0.98 -8.59
C ALA A 84 13.03 -0.23 -9.51
N TRP A 85 12.29 -1.27 -9.14
CA TRP A 85 12.19 -2.51 -9.89
C TRP A 85 10.77 -3.08 -9.88
N SER A 86 10.50 -3.97 -10.82
CA SER A 86 9.26 -4.74 -10.90
C SER A 86 9.52 -6.18 -11.32
N ALA A 87 8.69 -7.08 -10.81
CA ALA A 87 8.68 -8.49 -11.14
C ALA A 87 7.28 -8.97 -11.51
N LYS A 88 7.17 -9.83 -12.51
CA LYS A 88 5.95 -10.58 -12.81
C LYS A 88 6.08 -12.03 -12.38
N ILE A 89 5.04 -12.54 -11.72
CA ILE A 89 4.93 -13.91 -11.21
C ILE A 89 3.63 -14.50 -11.74
N ASP A 90 3.67 -15.73 -12.25
CA ASP A 90 2.47 -16.40 -12.75
C ASP A 90 1.52 -16.84 -11.61
N THR A 91 0.35 -17.36 -11.99
CA THR A 91 -0.66 -17.86 -11.05
C THR A 91 -0.18 -19.06 -10.22
N SER A 92 0.90 -19.74 -10.62
CA SER A 92 1.48 -20.88 -9.92
C SER A 92 2.71 -20.49 -9.09
N GLY A 93 2.98 -19.19 -8.96
CA GLY A 93 4.11 -18.67 -8.21
C GLY A 93 5.45 -18.84 -8.93
N ASN A 94 5.48 -18.98 -10.26
CA ASN A 94 6.74 -19.02 -11.01
C ASN A 94 7.12 -17.60 -11.48
N PRO A 95 8.39 -17.20 -11.29
CA PRO A 95 8.94 -15.99 -11.90
C PRO A 95 8.76 -15.98 -13.42
N VAL A 96 8.28 -14.86 -13.98
CA VAL A 96 8.08 -14.68 -15.43
C VAL A 96 9.09 -13.69 -16.00
N TRP A 97 9.23 -12.52 -15.39
CA TRP A 97 10.28 -11.54 -15.74
C TRP A 97 10.55 -10.62 -14.56
N TRP A 98 11.74 -10.02 -14.56
CA TRP A 98 12.11 -8.94 -13.65
C TRP A 98 12.75 -7.81 -14.45
N LYS A 99 12.48 -6.57 -14.07
CA LYS A 99 12.95 -5.36 -14.76
C LYS A 99 13.21 -4.23 -13.79
N TYR A 100 14.30 -3.49 -14.03
CA TYR A 100 14.44 -2.14 -13.52
C TYR A 100 13.42 -1.21 -14.17
N LEU A 101 12.90 -0.27 -13.39
CA LEU A 101 11.96 0.75 -13.84
C LEU A 101 12.71 2.01 -14.24
N PHE A 102 12.49 2.45 -15.47
CA PHE A 102 13.12 3.61 -16.07
C PHE A 102 12.08 4.55 -16.68
N THR A 103 12.42 5.83 -16.78
CA THR A 103 11.73 6.80 -17.59
C THR A 103 12.15 6.73 -19.06
N SER A 104 11.33 7.31 -19.93
CA SER A 104 11.59 7.40 -21.37
C SER A 104 12.82 8.25 -21.64
N ALA A 105 12.91 9.41 -21.00
CA ALA A 105 13.98 10.40 -21.08
C ALA A 105 14.58 10.70 -19.71
N PRO A 106 15.82 11.23 -19.65
CA PRO A 106 16.39 11.66 -18.39
C PRO A 106 15.63 12.86 -17.81
N ILE A 107 15.58 12.93 -16.49
CA ILE A 107 14.88 13.98 -15.75
C ILE A 107 15.90 15.04 -15.32
N ASP A 108 15.65 16.30 -15.70
CA ASP A 108 16.46 17.44 -15.25
C ASP A 108 16.15 17.77 -13.78
N MET A 109 17.20 17.83 -12.96
CA MET A 109 17.16 18.11 -11.52
C MET A 109 17.72 19.49 -11.15
N GLY A 110 17.88 20.41 -12.12
CA GLY A 110 18.08 21.84 -11.84
C GLY A 110 19.43 22.20 -11.21
N GLY A 111 20.54 21.68 -11.74
CA GLY A 111 21.90 22.07 -11.35
C GLY A 111 22.75 20.95 -10.74
N TYR A 112 22.14 19.82 -10.37
CA TYR A 112 22.83 18.54 -10.30
C TYR A 112 22.74 17.94 -11.70
N ALA A 113 23.79 18.10 -12.51
CA ALA A 113 23.85 17.54 -13.85
C ALA A 113 24.04 16.01 -13.79
N VAL A 114 23.08 15.30 -13.22
CA VAL A 114 22.92 13.86 -13.36
C VAL A 114 21.70 13.67 -14.24
N ASN A 115 21.89 13.20 -15.47
CA ASN A 115 20.79 12.78 -16.32
C ASN A 115 20.22 11.48 -15.74
N VAL A 116 19.24 11.61 -14.84
CA VAL A 116 18.67 10.45 -14.15
C VAL A 116 17.55 9.86 -14.99
N HIS A 117 17.68 8.60 -15.39
CA HIS A 117 16.72 7.89 -16.24
C HIS A 117 15.73 7.02 -15.45
N ASN A 118 15.57 7.21 -14.15
CA ASN A 118 14.82 6.30 -13.29
C ASN A 118 14.05 6.98 -12.15
N HIS A 119 13.31 6.18 -11.38
CA HIS A 119 12.68 6.59 -10.12
C HIS A 119 13.66 6.38 -8.96
N ASP A 120 13.62 7.25 -7.95
CA ASP A 120 14.34 7.01 -6.69
C ASP A 120 13.58 6.04 -5.79
N SER A 121 12.25 6.15 -5.78
CA SER A 121 11.39 5.26 -5.01
C SER A 121 10.04 5.05 -5.67
N VAL A 122 9.60 3.80 -5.70
CA VAL A 122 8.23 3.41 -6.05
C VAL A 122 7.52 2.87 -4.81
N ARG A 123 6.45 3.56 -4.47
CA ARG A 123 5.57 3.24 -3.35
C ARG A 123 4.44 2.35 -3.81
N GLY A 124 4.27 1.20 -3.18
CA GLY A 124 3.30 0.20 -3.59
C GLY A 124 1.84 0.60 -3.39
N GLU A 125 1.56 1.59 -2.55
CA GLU A 125 0.23 2.21 -2.46
C GLU A 125 -0.16 2.97 -3.74
N ASN A 126 0.79 3.27 -4.61
CA ASN A 126 0.60 3.95 -5.89
C ASN A 126 0.79 2.99 -7.09
N LEU A 127 0.78 1.67 -6.84
CA LEU A 127 0.78 0.62 -7.86
C LEU A 127 -0.65 0.19 -8.17
N ILE A 128 -1.04 0.25 -9.45
CA ILE A 128 -2.40 -0.08 -9.91
C ILE A 128 -2.32 -0.95 -11.16
N ALA A 129 -3.12 -2.01 -11.22
CA ALA A 129 -3.38 -2.72 -12.46
C ALA A 129 -4.38 -1.93 -13.30
N THR A 130 -4.08 -1.71 -14.57
CA THR A 130 -4.92 -0.86 -15.44
C THR A 130 -5.95 -1.66 -16.22
N GLN A 131 -7.02 -1.00 -16.62
CA GLN A 131 -8.10 -1.59 -17.41
C GLN A 131 -7.65 -2.09 -18.79
N ASP A 132 -6.51 -1.66 -19.32
CA ASP A 132 -5.96 -2.20 -20.57
C ASP A 132 -5.08 -3.45 -20.36
N GLY A 133 -4.94 -3.93 -19.12
CA GLY A 133 -4.18 -5.14 -18.79
C GLY A 133 -2.71 -4.90 -18.44
N GLY A 134 -2.27 -3.64 -18.43
CA GLY A 134 -0.98 -3.21 -17.93
C GLY A 134 -1.00 -2.83 -16.44
N PHE A 135 -0.05 -1.98 -16.06
CA PHE A 135 -0.01 -1.40 -14.73
C PHE A 135 0.61 0.00 -14.72
N VAL A 136 0.31 0.75 -13.68
CA VAL A 136 0.89 2.08 -13.43
C VAL A 136 1.60 2.09 -12.09
N THR A 137 2.73 2.78 -12.05
CA THR A 137 3.42 3.17 -10.84
C THR A 137 3.52 4.69 -10.78
N ALA A 138 3.36 5.26 -9.60
CA ALA A 138 3.73 6.64 -9.36
C ALA A 138 4.60 6.79 -8.11
N GLY A 139 5.69 7.54 -8.24
CA GLY A 139 6.69 7.72 -7.20
C GLY A 139 7.26 9.13 -7.23
N SER A 140 8.32 9.33 -6.43
CA SER A 140 9.07 10.59 -6.44
C SER A 140 10.51 10.37 -6.85
N ILE A 141 11.10 11.42 -7.43
CA ILE A 141 12.52 11.53 -7.71
C ILE A 141 13.04 12.86 -7.13
N GLY A 142 14.28 12.85 -6.64
CA GLY A 142 14.92 13.98 -5.97
C GLY A 142 14.59 14.10 -4.50
N SER A 143 15.01 15.22 -3.91
CA SER A 143 14.72 15.58 -2.52
C SER A 143 14.07 16.96 -2.46
N GLY A 144 13.44 17.30 -1.34
CA GLY A 144 12.86 18.65 -1.17
C GLY A 144 13.89 19.79 -1.24
N THR A 145 15.18 19.49 -1.09
CA THR A 145 16.27 20.47 -1.30
C THR A 145 16.69 20.57 -2.78
N TYR A 146 16.37 19.56 -3.59
CA TYR A 146 16.85 19.38 -4.96
C TYR A 146 15.70 19.21 -5.96
N ASN A 147 14.66 20.06 -5.88
CA ASN A 147 13.55 20.08 -6.85
C ASN A 147 12.88 18.71 -7.03
N ARG A 148 12.23 18.20 -5.98
CA ARG A 148 11.55 16.91 -6.04
C ARG A 148 10.48 16.94 -7.13
N LYS A 149 10.34 15.84 -7.87
CA LYS A 149 9.30 15.67 -8.90
C LYS A 149 8.53 14.37 -8.66
N ILE A 150 7.30 14.32 -9.15
CA ILE A 150 6.53 13.07 -9.22
C ILE A 150 6.77 12.43 -10.57
N VAL A 151 7.01 11.13 -10.59
CA VAL A 151 7.11 10.36 -11.84
C VAL A 151 5.93 9.41 -11.92
N PHE A 152 5.09 9.61 -12.91
CA PHE A 152 4.02 8.70 -13.30
C PHE A 152 4.52 7.84 -14.46
N SER A 153 4.43 6.52 -14.36
CA SER A 153 4.86 5.61 -15.42
C SER A 153 3.84 4.50 -15.63
N LYS A 154 3.46 4.29 -16.88
CA LYS A 154 2.54 3.25 -17.34
C LYS A 154 3.33 2.18 -18.10
N TYR A 155 3.05 0.93 -17.79
CA TYR A 155 3.71 -0.25 -18.35
C TYR A 155 2.67 -1.21 -18.92
N ASP A 156 3.06 -1.98 -19.95
CA ASP A 156 2.26 -3.09 -20.44
C ASP A 156 2.37 -4.32 -19.50
N GLY A 157 1.62 -5.39 -19.80
CA GLY A 157 1.65 -6.64 -19.02
C GLY A 157 2.98 -7.41 -19.11
N GLN A 158 3.92 -6.97 -19.96
CA GLN A 158 5.27 -7.48 -20.14
C GLN A 158 6.32 -6.59 -19.45
N GLY A 159 5.88 -5.53 -18.76
CA GLY A 159 6.75 -4.60 -18.04
C GLY A 159 7.53 -3.66 -18.96
N ASN A 160 7.11 -3.47 -20.22
CA ASN A 160 7.68 -2.44 -21.08
C ASN A 160 7.00 -1.10 -20.79
N LEU A 161 7.79 -0.03 -20.73
CA LEU A 161 7.27 1.32 -20.56
C LEU A 161 6.43 1.71 -21.79
N VAL A 162 5.17 2.05 -21.56
CA VAL A 162 4.22 2.53 -22.58
C VAL A 162 4.25 4.05 -22.66
N SER A 163 4.21 4.70 -21.50
CA SER A 163 4.28 6.15 -21.38
C SER A 163 4.70 6.54 -19.98
N ASP A 164 5.33 7.70 -19.83
CA ASP A 164 5.61 8.31 -18.55
C ASP A 164 5.43 9.84 -18.61
N LYS A 165 5.28 10.41 -17.42
CA LYS A 165 5.14 11.85 -17.23
C LYS A 165 5.82 12.23 -15.93
N VAL A 166 6.72 13.19 -16.04
CA VAL A 166 7.24 13.94 -14.90
C VAL A 166 6.28 15.07 -14.59
N ILE A 167 5.87 15.16 -13.33
CA ILE A 167 4.93 16.15 -12.81
C ILE A 167 5.67 17.04 -11.81
N GLU A 168 5.68 18.33 -12.08
CA GLU A 168 6.27 19.36 -11.23
C GLU A 168 5.22 19.98 -10.29
N ALA A 169 5.66 20.52 -9.16
CA ALA A 169 4.78 21.18 -8.19
C ALA A 169 3.88 22.24 -8.82
N LYS A 170 4.44 23.05 -9.73
CA LYS A 170 3.71 24.13 -10.42
C LYS A 170 2.53 23.64 -11.28
N GLU A 171 2.56 22.39 -11.76
CA GLU A 171 1.45 21.79 -12.52
C GLU A 171 0.28 21.42 -11.60
N ILE A 172 0.49 21.34 -10.27
CA ILE A 172 -0.49 20.89 -9.28
C ILE A 172 -1.13 22.06 -8.54
N CYS A 173 -0.41 23.15 -8.35
CA CYS A 173 -0.88 24.30 -7.57
C CYS A 173 -0.73 25.63 -8.32
N ASP A 174 -0.96 25.64 -9.63
CA ASP A 174 -1.07 26.82 -10.51
C ASP A 174 -0.02 27.93 -10.24
N GLY A 175 1.20 27.53 -9.89
CA GLY A 175 2.34 28.44 -9.69
C GLY A 175 2.33 29.32 -8.43
N PHE A 176 1.34 29.26 -7.53
CA PHE A 176 1.43 29.99 -6.24
C PHE A 176 2.37 29.30 -5.24
N CYS A 177 2.73 28.04 -5.47
CA CYS A 177 3.67 27.33 -4.62
C CYS A 177 5.09 27.90 -4.77
N GLY A 178 5.57 28.59 -3.74
CA GLY A 178 6.95 29.13 -3.72
C GLY A 178 8.04 28.11 -3.34
N PHE A 179 7.68 26.93 -2.86
CA PHE A 179 8.60 25.81 -2.58
C PHE A 179 8.10 24.61 -3.41
N GLU A 180 9.01 23.79 -3.93
CA GLU A 180 8.70 22.74 -4.91
C GLU A 180 9.02 21.36 -4.33
N ASP A 181 8.06 20.81 -3.60
CA ASP A 181 8.21 19.51 -2.94
C ASP A 181 6.97 18.60 -3.07
N PRO A 182 6.64 18.16 -4.29
CA PRO A 182 5.45 17.37 -4.57
C PRO A 182 5.63 15.91 -4.14
N HIS A 183 4.60 15.31 -3.55
CA HIS A 183 4.60 13.90 -3.18
C HIS A 183 3.23 13.25 -3.35
N ILE A 184 3.19 12.07 -3.97
CA ILE A 184 1.95 11.31 -4.20
C ILE A 184 1.70 10.25 -3.11
N PHE A 185 0.52 10.32 -2.49
CA PHE A 185 0.12 9.45 -1.37
C PHE A 185 -0.92 8.40 -1.74
N HIS A 186 -1.60 8.61 -2.85
CA HIS A 186 -2.61 7.70 -3.36
C HIS A 186 -2.78 7.91 -4.86
N LEU A 187 -3.06 6.82 -5.57
CA LEU A 187 -3.46 6.82 -6.95
C LEU A 187 -4.65 5.87 -7.12
N GLN A 188 -5.59 6.24 -7.99
CA GLN A 188 -6.75 5.45 -8.38
C GLN A 188 -6.95 5.56 -9.89
N GLU A 189 -7.25 4.45 -10.57
CA GLU A 189 -7.77 4.47 -11.93
C GLU A 189 -9.30 4.67 -11.93
N LEU A 190 -9.80 5.51 -12.83
CA LEU A 190 -11.22 5.79 -13.04
C LEU A 190 -11.74 5.06 -14.30
N SER A 191 -13.06 4.97 -14.44
CA SER A 191 -13.78 4.31 -15.55
C SER A 191 -13.39 4.70 -17.00
N ASN A 192 -12.64 5.78 -17.23
CA ASN A 192 -12.16 6.22 -18.55
C ASN A 192 -10.64 6.21 -18.69
N GLU A 193 -9.96 5.39 -17.88
CA GLU A 193 -8.49 5.31 -17.76
C GLU A 193 -7.82 6.63 -17.37
N LYS A 194 -8.59 7.62 -16.89
CA LYS A 194 -8.01 8.74 -16.14
C LYS A 194 -7.60 8.24 -14.77
N PHE A 195 -6.70 8.96 -14.14
CA PHE A 195 -6.29 8.67 -12.77
C PHE A 195 -6.65 9.82 -11.86
N ARG A 196 -6.86 9.48 -10.60
CA ARG A 196 -7.01 10.47 -9.54
C ARG A 196 -5.96 10.22 -8.48
N ALA A 197 -5.23 11.27 -8.15
CA ALA A 197 -4.14 11.24 -7.20
C ALA A 197 -4.42 12.14 -6.01
N LEU A 198 -3.97 11.72 -4.83
CA LEU A 198 -3.79 12.61 -3.68
C LEU A 198 -2.32 13.00 -3.63
N VAL A 199 -2.04 14.29 -3.81
CA VAL A 199 -0.68 14.83 -3.86
C VAL A 199 -0.51 15.90 -2.80
N SER A 200 0.60 15.92 -2.08
CA SER A 200 1.00 17.08 -1.30
C SER A 200 1.94 17.97 -2.10
N VAL A 201 1.90 19.27 -1.84
CA VAL A 201 2.94 20.22 -2.26
C VAL A 201 3.27 21.11 -1.06
N SER A 202 4.55 21.19 -0.70
CA SER A 202 5.01 22.15 0.30
C SER A 202 5.24 23.50 -0.35
N TYR A 203 4.72 24.60 0.19
CA TYR A 203 4.81 25.94 -0.37
C TYR A 203 5.13 26.99 0.70
N ARG A 204 5.73 28.13 0.27
CA ARG A 204 6.03 29.25 1.16
C ARG A 204 4.76 30.03 1.49
N THR A 205 4.63 30.41 2.75
CA THR A 205 3.58 31.29 3.24
C THR A 205 4.20 32.51 3.89
N GLU A 206 3.59 33.67 3.65
CA GLU A 206 3.92 34.91 4.35
C GLU A 206 2.68 35.34 5.14
N SER A 207 2.85 35.57 6.44
CA SER A 207 1.81 36.10 7.33
C SER A 207 2.37 37.27 8.11
N THR A 208 1.50 38.15 8.57
CA THR A 208 1.90 39.32 9.34
C THR A 208 1.36 39.21 10.77
N GLU A 209 2.24 39.30 11.76
CA GLU A 209 1.88 39.34 13.18
C GLU A 209 2.07 40.75 13.74
N GLN A 210 1.04 41.31 14.37
CA GLN A 210 1.14 42.58 15.10
C GLN A 210 1.32 42.33 16.60
N GLN A 211 2.42 42.84 17.16
CA GLN A 211 2.63 42.95 18.60
C GLN A 211 2.84 44.43 18.95
N GLY A 212 1.79 45.07 19.48
CA GLY A 212 1.78 46.51 19.73
C GLY A 212 1.89 47.31 18.41
N ASN A 213 2.86 48.24 18.33
CA ASN A 213 3.14 48.99 17.10
C ASN A 213 4.08 48.25 16.13
N THR A 214 4.56 47.07 16.49
CA THR A 214 5.50 46.30 15.67
C THR A 214 4.73 45.34 14.79
N THR A 215 4.91 45.47 13.47
CA THR A 215 4.39 44.54 12.47
C THR A 215 5.53 43.64 12.03
N THR A 216 5.43 42.34 12.31
CA THR A 216 6.45 41.35 11.95
C THR A 216 5.94 40.50 10.79
N VAL A 217 6.73 40.43 9.72
CA VAL A 217 6.48 39.49 8.63
C VAL A 217 7.05 38.14 9.02
N VAL A 218 6.17 37.15 9.15
CA VAL A 218 6.50 35.76 9.47
C VAL A 218 6.46 34.95 8.18
N ASN A 219 7.61 34.41 7.80
CA ASN A 219 7.73 33.48 6.69
C ASN A 219 7.67 32.04 7.22
N GLY A 220 6.94 31.18 6.51
CA GLY A 220 6.79 29.77 6.85
C GLY A 220 6.75 28.88 5.61
N ILE A 221 6.86 27.58 5.82
CA ILE A 221 6.57 26.56 4.81
C ILE A 221 5.37 25.76 5.32
N LYS A 222 4.33 25.63 4.49
CA LYS A 222 3.18 24.77 4.76
C LYS A 222 3.10 23.67 3.73
N THR A 223 2.53 22.53 4.10
CA THR A 223 2.19 21.46 3.16
C THR A 223 0.70 21.54 2.85
N GLY A 224 0.35 21.71 1.58
CA GLY A 224 -1.04 21.63 1.11
C GLY A 224 -1.28 20.29 0.43
N PHE A 225 -2.48 19.73 0.58
CA PHE A 225 -2.88 18.51 -0.11
C PHE A 225 -3.85 18.82 -1.23
N PHE A 226 -3.71 18.11 -2.33
CA PHE A 226 -4.40 18.38 -3.58
C PHE A 226 -4.99 17.09 -4.14
N TYR A 227 -6.25 17.18 -4.55
CA TYR A 227 -6.92 16.14 -5.30
C TYR A 227 -6.74 16.41 -6.79
N THR A 228 -5.87 15.62 -7.42
CA THR A 228 -5.36 15.86 -8.77
C THR A 228 -5.95 14.84 -9.74
N LEU A 229 -6.59 15.32 -10.80
CA LEU A 229 -7.04 14.51 -11.93
C LEU A 229 -5.91 14.44 -12.97
N LEU A 230 -5.51 13.23 -13.32
CA LEU A 230 -4.48 12.94 -14.31
C LEU A 230 -5.11 12.31 -15.56
N GLY A 231 -4.54 12.60 -16.73
CA GLY A 231 -4.84 11.91 -17.98
C GLY A 231 -4.31 10.48 -17.98
N LYS A 232 -4.62 9.74 -19.05
CA LYS A 232 -4.12 8.36 -19.25
C LYS A 232 -2.60 8.26 -19.28
N ASP A 233 -1.96 9.35 -19.70
CA ASP A 233 -0.51 9.56 -19.83
C ASP A 233 0.12 10.13 -18.55
N GLY A 234 -0.67 10.38 -17.49
CA GLY A 234 -0.21 11.05 -16.28
C GLY A 234 -0.20 12.57 -16.33
N SER A 235 -0.61 13.21 -17.43
CA SER A 235 -0.68 14.68 -17.52
C SER A 235 -1.69 15.26 -16.54
N VAL A 236 -1.32 16.31 -15.79
CA VAL A 236 -2.26 16.99 -14.88
C VAL A 236 -3.35 17.67 -15.69
N LYS A 237 -4.60 17.32 -15.43
CA LYS A 237 -5.79 17.90 -16.08
C LYS A 237 -6.49 18.91 -15.19
N ASN A 238 -6.51 18.66 -13.89
CA ASN A 238 -7.10 19.54 -12.89
C ASN A 238 -6.51 19.18 -11.53
N SER A 239 -6.43 20.15 -10.63
CA SER A 239 -5.97 19.94 -9.26
C SER A 239 -6.71 20.86 -8.31
N LYS A 240 -7.19 20.32 -7.19
CA LYS A 240 -7.98 21.08 -6.21
C LYS A 240 -7.39 20.91 -4.82
N HIS A 241 -7.14 22.02 -4.14
CA HIS A 241 -6.65 22.03 -2.76
C HIS A 241 -7.71 21.47 -1.79
N ILE A 242 -7.27 20.67 -0.82
CA ILE A 242 -8.07 20.10 0.28
C ILE A 242 -7.70 20.88 1.56
N PRO A 243 -8.41 21.97 1.88
CA PRO A 243 -7.99 22.90 2.93
C PRO A 243 -7.97 22.29 4.33
N ASP A 244 -8.83 21.30 4.59
CA ASP A 244 -8.96 20.67 5.92
C ASP A 244 -8.01 19.48 6.14
N LEU A 245 -7.14 19.17 5.16
CA LEU A 245 -6.13 18.13 5.26
C LEU A 245 -4.76 18.76 5.49
N GLU A 246 -4.31 18.76 6.74
CA GLU A 246 -3.04 19.38 7.13
C GLU A 246 -1.87 18.39 7.12
N TYR A 247 -2.15 17.08 7.15
CA TYR A 247 -1.16 16.02 7.31
C TYR A 247 -1.37 14.86 6.36
N ALA A 248 -0.30 14.12 6.09
CA ALA A 248 -0.36 12.94 5.26
C ALA A 248 -1.29 11.89 5.88
N PRO A 249 -2.24 11.31 5.11
CA PRO A 249 -3.15 10.33 5.66
C PRO A 249 -2.44 9.00 5.95
N ASN A 250 -2.75 8.40 7.10
CA ASN A 250 -2.23 7.10 7.51
C ASN A 250 -2.87 5.98 6.68
N ALA A 251 -4.17 6.09 6.41
CA ALA A 251 -4.93 5.13 5.63
C ALA A 251 -5.90 5.84 4.69
N LYS A 252 -6.23 5.19 3.57
CA LYS A 252 -7.14 5.74 2.56
C LYS A 252 -7.86 4.64 1.79
N THR A 253 -9.04 4.97 1.28
CA THR A 253 -9.74 4.18 0.27
C THR A 253 -10.51 5.09 -0.66
N SER A 254 -10.69 4.65 -1.90
CA SER A 254 -11.32 5.49 -2.92
C SER A 254 -12.56 4.86 -3.53
N TYR A 255 -13.42 5.76 -3.96
CA TYR A 255 -14.63 5.52 -4.72
C TYR A 255 -14.54 6.26 -6.05
N GLU A 256 -15.39 5.93 -7.02
CA GLU A 256 -15.48 6.73 -8.25
C GLU A 256 -15.84 8.19 -7.91
N GLU A 257 -16.79 8.35 -6.97
CA GLU A 257 -17.30 9.64 -6.52
C GLU A 257 -16.47 10.33 -5.44
N GLY A 258 -15.25 9.85 -5.11
CA GLY A 258 -14.30 10.60 -4.28
C GLY A 258 -13.37 9.72 -3.44
N ILE A 259 -12.83 10.25 -2.33
CA ILE A 259 -11.93 9.53 -1.43
C ILE A 259 -12.37 9.56 0.04
N VAL A 260 -11.96 8.56 0.82
CA VAL A 260 -11.95 8.56 2.29
C VAL A 260 -10.52 8.43 2.77
N PHE A 261 -10.12 9.20 3.77
CA PHE A 261 -8.82 9.02 4.41
C PHE A 261 -8.90 9.18 5.93
N ALA A 262 -7.89 8.65 6.59
CA ALA A 262 -7.70 8.68 8.04
C ALA A 262 -6.43 9.44 8.38
N VAL A 263 -6.51 10.34 9.35
CA VAL A 263 -5.39 11.15 9.87
C VAL A 263 -5.36 11.04 11.39
N SER A 264 -4.19 10.85 11.98
CA SER A 264 -4.00 10.91 13.44
C SER A 264 -4.02 12.34 13.98
N THR A 265 -4.56 12.55 15.19
CA THR A 265 -4.71 13.88 15.83
C THR A 265 -3.52 14.33 16.65
N ASP A 266 -2.39 13.61 16.64
CA ASP A 266 -1.14 14.01 17.31
C ASP A 266 -0.72 15.45 16.97
N ASN A 267 -1.13 15.96 15.82
CA ASN A 267 -0.85 17.34 15.43
C ASN A 267 -1.89 18.40 15.85
N THR A 268 -3.03 18.03 16.44
CA THR A 268 -4.15 18.99 16.70
C THR A 268 -4.57 19.15 18.15
N SER A 269 -4.19 18.26 19.07
CA SER A 269 -4.73 18.25 20.44
C SER A 269 -3.83 18.91 21.50
N GLY A 270 -2.53 19.09 21.22
CA GLY A 270 -1.55 19.60 22.18
C GLY A 270 -1.38 18.72 23.43
N LYS A 271 -1.95 17.51 23.43
CA LYS A 271 -1.84 16.54 24.53
C LYS A 271 -1.10 15.32 24.00
N GLU A 272 0.18 15.23 24.35
CA GLU A 272 1.12 14.20 23.88
C GLU A 272 0.69 12.75 24.16
N SER A 273 -0.38 12.50 24.91
CA SER A 273 -0.85 11.17 25.30
C SER A 273 -2.12 10.69 24.57
N GLN A 274 -2.62 11.40 23.55
CA GLN A 274 -3.85 11.02 22.84
C GLN A 274 -3.72 11.21 21.33
N ARG A 275 -3.52 10.09 20.64
CA ARG A 275 -3.70 9.98 19.18
C ARG A 275 -5.13 9.52 18.94
N ASP A 276 -6.05 10.45 18.71
CA ASP A 276 -7.33 10.11 18.11
C ASP A 276 -7.16 9.98 16.60
N LEU A 277 -8.18 9.45 15.95
CA LEU A 277 -8.28 9.31 14.52
C LEU A 277 -9.39 10.20 13.98
N VAL A 278 -9.10 10.93 12.91
CA VAL A 278 -10.11 11.66 12.15
C VAL A 278 -10.25 11.02 10.77
N LEU A 279 -11.46 10.57 10.48
CA LEU A 279 -11.86 10.17 9.14
C LEU A 279 -12.50 11.33 8.41
N HIS A 280 -12.09 11.52 7.18
CA HIS A 280 -12.70 12.49 6.28
C HIS A 280 -13.15 11.80 5.00
N ARG A 281 -14.32 12.20 4.49
CA ARG A 281 -14.85 11.84 3.18
C ARG A 281 -14.93 13.08 2.32
N TYR A 282 -14.39 12.99 1.11
CA TYR A 282 -14.50 14.03 0.09
C TYR A 282 -15.17 13.47 -1.15
N ASP A 283 -15.90 14.32 -1.87
CA ASP A 283 -16.42 14.00 -3.19
C ASP A 283 -15.31 14.05 -4.27
N SER A 284 -15.68 13.77 -5.52
CA SER A 284 -14.80 13.79 -6.68
C SER A 284 -14.23 15.18 -6.98
N ASP A 285 -14.85 16.23 -6.43
CA ASP A 285 -14.48 17.63 -6.59
C ASP A 285 -13.64 18.14 -5.41
N GLY A 286 -13.27 17.28 -4.47
CA GLY A 286 -12.46 17.65 -3.30
C GLY A 286 -13.23 18.43 -2.24
N LYS A 287 -14.57 18.42 -2.27
CA LYS A 287 -15.41 19.02 -1.22
C LYS A 287 -15.68 18.00 -0.12
N GLN A 288 -15.54 18.41 1.14
CA GLN A 288 -15.77 17.54 2.29
C GLN A 288 -17.27 17.19 2.39
N ILE A 289 -17.58 15.89 2.33
CA ILE A 289 -18.92 15.34 2.55
C ILE A 289 -19.16 15.18 4.06
N TRP A 290 -18.23 14.57 4.78
CA TRP A 290 -18.32 14.40 6.23
C TRP A 290 -16.93 14.28 6.88
N LYS A 291 -16.87 14.58 8.18
CA LYS A 291 -15.70 14.44 9.06
C LYS A 291 -16.15 13.78 10.36
N LYS A 292 -15.44 12.75 10.80
CA LYS A 292 -15.77 11.96 12.01
C LYS A 292 -14.51 11.73 12.82
N ARG A 293 -14.59 11.90 14.14
CA ARG A 293 -13.49 11.64 15.07
C ARG A 293 -13.79 10.36 15.85
N PHE A 294 -12.80 9.49 15.95
CA PHE A 294 -12.83 8.24 16.68
C PHE A 294 -11.59 8.18 17.55
N GLY A 295 -11.72 7.66 18.76
CA GLY A 295 -10.62 7.59 19.69
C GLY A 295 -11.12 7.39 21.10
N SER A 296 -10.26 6.86 21.95
CA SER A 296 -10.58 6.56 23.34
C SER A 296 -9.75 7.45 24.26
N PRO A 297 -10.32 8.01 25.34
CA PRO A 297 -9.54 8.81 26.28
C PRO A 297 -8.33 8.04 26.83
N ASN A 298 -7.16 8.69 26.81
CA ASN A 298 -5.89 8.19 27.37
C ASN A 298 -5.33 6.94 26.68
N ILE A 299 -5.73 6.70 25.44
CA ILE A 299 -5.22 5.62 24.58
C ILE A 299 -4.82 6.26 23.24
N GLU A 300 -3.79 5.71 22.62
CA GLU A 300 -3.45 6.02 21.25
C GLU A 300 -4.20 5.08 20.32
N ASP A 301 -5.06 5.61 19.48
CA ASP A 301 -5.75 4.92 18.41
C ASP A 301 -5.11 5.31 17.07
N PHE A 302 -4.79 4.34 16.23
CA PHE A 302 -4.22 4.63 14.91
C PHE A 302 -4.79 3.70 13.85
N ALA A 303 -4.90 4.21 12.64
CA ALA A 303 -5.36 3.46 11.48
C ALA A 303 -4.18 2.91 10.67
N VAL A 304 -4.31 1.67 10.24
CA VAL A 304 -3.40 1.01 9.29
C VAL A 304 -4.06 0.93 7.91
N SER A 305 -5.35 0.60 7.83
CA SER A 305 -6.04 0.48 6.55
C SER A 305 -7.49 0.92 6.62
N ILE A 306 -8.03 1.31 5.46
CA ILE A 306 -9.46 1.49 5.23
C ILE A 306 -9.82 0.64 4.02
N LEU A 307 -10.79 -0.25 4.18
CA LEU A 307 -11.31 -1.09 3.11
C LEU A 307 -12.73 -0.67 2.77
N LYS A 308 -13.03 -0.55 1.48
CA LYS A 308 -14.40 -0.59 0.99
C LYS A 308 -14.85 -2.05 0.95
N LEU A 309 -15.97 -2.33 1.59
CA LEU A 309 -16.54 -3.68 1.68
C LEU A 309 -17.55 -3.93 0.57
N SER A 310 -17.81 -5.21 0.29
CA SER A 310 -18.76 -5.66 -0.72
C SER A 310 -20.20 -5.23 -0.46
N ASP A 311 -20.57 -5.01 0.81
CA ASP A 311 -21.87 -4.52 1.25
C ASP A 311 -22.00 -2.98 1.17
N GLY A 312 -20.98 -2.30 0.65
CA GLY A 312 -20.91 -0.84 0.52
C GLY A 312 -20.39 -0.11 1.76
N ASN A 313 -20.25 -0.79 2.90
CA ASN A 313 -19.71 -0.22 4.13
C ASN A 313 -18.19 -0.06 4.06
N LEU A 314 -17.63 0.54 5.10
CA LEU A 314 -16.20 0.70 5.30
C LEU A 314 -15.73 -0.16 6.47
N LEU A 315 -14.57 -0.78 6.34
CA LEU A 315 -13.82 -1.31 7.48
C LEU A 315 -12.58 -0.46 7.69
N LEU A 316 -12.44 0.08 8.88
CA LEU A 316 -11.17 0.57 9.38
C LEU A 316 -10.47 -0.53 10.17
N SER A 317 -9.18 -0.71 9.92
CA SER A 317 -8.32 -1.55 10.74
C SER A 317 -7.14 -0.77 11.26
N GLY A 318 -6.71 -1.12 12.47
CA GLY A 318 -5.53 -0.52 13.07
C GLY A 318 -5.22 -1.11 14.43
N GLY A 319 -4.76 -0.27 15.33
CA GLY A 319 -4.41 -0.67 16.68
C GLY A 319 -4.79 0.38 17.71
N VAL A 320 -4.93 -0.10 18.93
CA VAL A 320 -4.93 0.74 20.13
C VAL A 320 -3.67 0.46 20.94
N SER A 321 -3.07 1.48 21.53
CA SER A 321 -1.87 1.39 22.38
C SER A 321 -2.01 2.31 23.59
N GLY A 322 -1.70 1.82 24.79
CA GLY A 322 -1.81 2.55 26.05
C GLY A 322 -1.38 1.66 27.22
N LEU A 323 -1.46 2.15 28.48
CA LEU A 323 -1.02 1.51 29.74
C LEU A 323 -1.36 -0.01 29.85
N GLY A 324 -0.58 -0.87 29.18
CA GLY A 324 -0.79 -2.32 29.11
C GLY A 324 -1.93 -2.80 28.18
N ASN A 325 -2.55 -1.91 27.39
CA ASN A 325 -3.74 -2.22 26.58
C ASN A 325 -3.46 -2.09 25.07
N GLN A 326 -2.60 -2.95 24.56
CA GLN A 326 -2.45 -3.11 23.13
C GLN A 326 -3.49 -4.09 22.58
N ALA A 327 -4.17 -3.70 21.51
CA ALA A 327 -5.11 -4.57 20.81
C ALA A 327 -5.25 -4.14 19.35
N VAL A 328 -5.56 -5.11 18.50
CA VAL A 328 -6.06 -4.83 17.16
C VAL A 328 -7.43 -4.16 17.28
N TRP A 329 -7.63 -3.11 16.50
CA TRP A 329 -8.87 -2.38 16.43
C TRP A 329 -9.51 -2.53 15.05
N LEU A 330 -10.76 -2.99 15.03
CA LEU A 330 -11.58 -3.04 13.83
C LEU A 330 -12.85 -2.22 14.06
N LEU A 331 -13.16 -1.34 13.11
CA LEU A 331 -14.32 -0.45 13.17
C LEU A 331 -15.05 -0.51 11.83
N LYS A 332 -16.29 -1.00 11.82
CA LYS A 332 -17.13 -1.00 10.64
C LYS A 332 -18.03 0.23 10.65
N LEU A 333 -18.03 0.96 9.53
CA LEU A 333 -18.75 2.21 9.34
C LEU A 333 -19.70 2.12 8.17
N SER A 334 -20.85 2.77 8.29
CA SER A 334 -21.72 3.03 7.14
C SER A 334 -21.03 3.95 6.12
N PRO A 335 -21.51 4.05 4.86
CA PRO A 335 -21.00 5.03 3.89
C PRO A 335 -21.07 6.49 4.37
N LYS A 336 -21.93 6.77 5.36
CA LYS A 336 -22.09 8.09 6.00
C LYS A 336 -21.12 8.32 7.17
N GLY A 337 -20.24 7.35 7.45
CA GLY A 337 -19.29 7.41 8.55
C GLY A 337 -19.92 7.16 9.93
N GLU A 338 -21.06 6.46 9.99
CA GLU A 338 -21.70 6.08 11.26
C GLU A 338 -21.20 4.70 11.71
N THR A 339 -20.90 4.55 13.00
CA THR A 339 -20.48 3.27 13.58
C THR A 339 -21.59 2.24 13.47
N ILE A 340 -21.30 1.14 12.78
CA ILE A 340 -22.14 -0.06 12.75
C ILE A 340 -21.72 -0.98 13.90
N TRP A 341 -20.42 -1.26 14.00
CA TRP A 341 -19.84 -1.99 15.13
C TRP A 341 -18.36 -1.64 15.31
N GLU A 342 -17.86 -1.88 16.51
CA GLU A 342 -16.46 -1.72 16.90
C GLU A 342 -16.00 -2.94 17.68
N THR A 343 -14.81 -3.47 17.37
CA THR A 343 -14.18 -4.54 18.15
C THR A 343 -12.71 -4.23 18.44
N LYS A 344 -12.27 -4.59 19.65
CA LYS A 344 -10.88 -4.51 20.07
C LYS A 344 -10.45 -5.89 20.55
N GLN A 345 -9.40 -6.45 19.94
CA GLN A 345 -8.98 -7.83 20.20
C GLN A 345 -7.49 -7.93 20.46
N LYS A 346 -7.13 -8.63 21.53
CA LYS A 346 -5.74 -9.02 21.81
C LYS A 346 -5.40 -10.24 20.96
N LEU A 347 -4.37 -10.12 20.13
CA LEU A 347 -3.90 -11.14 19.20
C LEU A 347 -2.40 -11.37 19.40
N GLY A 348 -1.82 -12.40 18.79
CA GLY A 348 -0.36 -12.58 18.78
C GLY A 348 0.41 -11.43 18.07
N GLY A 349 1.74 -11.41 18.24
CA GLY A 349 2.62 -10.39 17.65
C GLY A 349 2.67 -9.08 18.43
N HIS A 350 3.05 -7.97 17.79
CA HIS A 350 3.07 -6.63 18.41
C HIS A 350 1.69 -5.98 18.59
N ASN A 351 0.60 -6.78 18.56
CA ASN A 351 -0.80 -6.32 18.74
C ASN A 351 -1.28 -5.23 17.76
N PHE A 352 -0.62 -5.07 16.61
CA PHE A 352 -1.03 -4.15 15.56
C PHE A 352 -1.37 -4.94 14.29
N MET A 353 -2.46 -4.55 13.61
CA MET A 353 -2.88 -5.23 12.39
C MET A 353 -1.92 -4.92 11.25
N GLY A 354 -1.44 -5.94 10.54
CA GLY A 354 -0.77 -5.76 9.25
C GLY A 354 -1.79 -5.52 8.13
N PRO A 355 -1.59 -6.07 6.92
CA PRO A 355 -2.62 -6.00 5.89
C PRO A 355 -3.83 -6.86 6.27
N ILE A 356 -5.01 -6.41 5.87
CA ILE A 356 -6.30 -7.09 6.05
C ILE A 356 -7.11 -6.97 4.77
N ILE A 357 -7.99 -7.95 4.50
CA ILE A 357 -8.90 -7.97 3.36
C ILE A 357 -10.24 -8.62 3.75
N GLU A 358 -11.33 -8.22 3.10
CA GLU A 358 -12.63 -8.89 3.23
C GLU A 358 -12.57 -10.30 2.64
N SER A 359 -13.03 -11.30 3.39
CA SER A 359 -13.12 -12.69 2.94
C SER A 359 -14.43 -12.97 2.20
N PRO A 360 -14.54 -14.05 1.39
CA PRO A 360 -15.74 -14.33 0.58
C PRO A 360 -17.03 -14.50 1.40
N ASP A 361 -16.91 -14.93 2.66
CA ASP A 361 -18.00 -15.06 3.63
C ASP A 361 -18.36 -13.74 4.34
N GLN A 362 -17.93 -12.58 3.79
CA GLN A 362 -18.10 -11.24 4.36
C GLN A 362 -17.43 -11.01 5.73
N GLY A 363 -16.60 -11.95 6.18
CA GLY A 363 -15.67 -11.73 7.29
C GLY A 363 -14.39 -11.03 6.82
N PHE A 364 -13.31 -11.20 7.60
CA PHE A 364 -12.02 -10.57 7.28
C PHE A 364 -10.85 -11.52 7.51
N PHE A 365 -9.84 -11.44 6.66
CA PHE A 365 -8.58 -12.17 6.78
C PHE A 365 -7.42 -11.17 6.88
N GLY A 366 -6.56 -11.36 7.89
CA GLY A 366 -5.42 -10.47 8.14
C GLY A 366 -4.14 -11.24 8.43
N VAL A 367 -3.02 -10.53 8.29
CA VAL A 367 -1.68 -11.03 8.60
C VAL A 367 -1.06 -10.19 9.72
N LEU A 368 -0.49 -10.85 10.72
CA LEU A 368 0.28 -10.25 11.79
C LEU A 368 1.73 -10.72 11.68
N SER A 369 2.68 -9.80 11.86
CA SER A 369 4.12 -10.03 11.84
C SER A 369 4.81 -9.20 12.92
N ASP A 370 5.88 -9.75 13.51
CA ASP A 370 6.60 -9.19 14.66
C ASP A 370 8.10 -9.01 14.37
N GLY A 371 8.41 -8.41 13.21
CA GLY A 371 9.76 -7.91 12.90
C GLY A 371 10.85 -8.97 12.91
N GLU A 372 10.51 -10.17 12.40
CA GLU A 372 11.29 -11.43 12.28
C GLU A 372 10.67 -12.62 13.04
N GLY A 373 9.53 -12.50 13.69
CA GLY A 373 8.88 -13.67 14.29
C GLY A 373 7.91 -14.39 13.33
N PRO A 374 7.16 -15.37 13.87
CA PRO A 374 6.34 -16.27 13.08
C PRO A 374 5.16 -15.54 12.43
N MET A 375 4.90 -15.84 11.16
CA MET A 375 3.70 -15.40 10.47
C MET A 375 2.47 -15.88 11.23
N VAL A 376 1.58 -14.95 11.58
CA VAL A 376 0.28 -15.27 12.15
C VAL A 376 -0.80 -14.83 11.19
N LEU A 377 -1.63 -15.78 10.75
CA LEU A 377 -2.81 -15.53 9.96
C LEU A 377 -4.02 -15.48 10.90
N VAL A 378 -4.92 -14.54 10.69
CA VAL A 378 -6.11 -14.39 11.53
C VAL A 378 -7.36 -14.23 10.67
N LYS A 379 -8.44 -14.89 11.09
CA LYS A 379 -9.77 -14.75 10.49
C LYS A 379 -10.73 -14.15 11.50
N PHE A 380 -11.52 -13.22 11.01
CA PHE A 380 -12.65 -12.61 11.70
C PHE A 380 -13.95 -12.95 10.97
N ASP A 381 -15.05 -12.95 11.72
CA ASP A 381 -16.39 -13.01 11.15
C ASP A 381 -16.82 -11.61 10.65
N SER A 382 -18.03 -11.52 10.08
CA SER A 382 -18.59 -10.27 9.53
C SER A 382 -18.86 -9.19 10.59
N ASN A 383 -18.84 -9.56 11.86
CA ASN A 383 -18.98 -8.67 13.01
C ASN A 383 -17.61 -8.32 13.64
N GLY A 384 -16.52 -8.72 12.98
CA GLY A 384 -15.16 -8.43 13.42
C GLY A 384 -14.69 -9.27 14.59
N LYS A 385 -15.39 -10.34 15.02
CA LYS A 385 -14.94 -11.24 16.09
C LYS A 385 -13.96 -12.27 15.55
N LYS A 386 -12.88 -12.58 16.28
CA LYS A 386 -11.93 -13.62 15.88
C LYS A 386 -12.64 -14.97 15.79
N VAL A 387 -12.49 -15.62 14.63
CA VAL A 387 -12.91 -17.00 14.38
C VAL A 387 -11.75 -17.94 14.67
N TRP A 388 -10.57 -17.65 14.11
CA TRP A 388 -9.36 -18.43 14.35
C TRP A 388 -8.10 -17.59 14.17
N GLU A 389 -7.00 -18.10 14.73
CA GLU A 389 -5.65 -17.55 14.62
C GLU A 389 -4.68 -18.71 14.39
N LYS A 390 -3.94 -18.68 13.28
CA LYS A 390 -3.01 -19.74 12.87
C LYS A 390 -1.59 -19.19 12.86
N LYS A 391 -0.73 -19.82 13.67
CA LYS A 391 0.68 -19.50 13.75
C LYS A 391 1.47 -20.45 12.85
N HIS A 392 2.25 -19.91 11.93
CA HIS A 392 3.07 -20.67 10.99
C HIS A 392 4.55 -20.61 11.37
N SER A 393 5.32 -21.62 10.96
CA SER A 393 6.77 -21.68 11.18
C SER A 393 7.55 -20.66 10.34
N GLN A 394 6.97 -20.22 9.21
CA GLN A 394 7.55 -19.19 8.37
C GLN A 394 7.70 -17.89 9.17
N ARG A 395 8.89 -17.31 9.15
CA ARG A 395 9.18 -16.05 9.84
C ARG A 395 9.12 -14.92 8.83
N LEU A 396 8.46 -13.82 9.21
CA LEU A 396 8.31 -12.64 8.37
C LEU A 396 8.85 -11.43 9.12
N TYR A 397 9.51 -10.54 8.38
CA TYR A 397 9.77 -9.21 8.89
C TYR A 397 8.49 -8.40 8.87
N MET A 398 7.85 -8.32 7.69
CA MET A 398 6.61 -7.60 7.46
C MET A 398 5.80 -8.21 6.32
N ALA A 399 4.48 -8.09 6.41
CA ALA A 399 3.55 -8.30 5.30
C ALA A 399 3.05 -6.95 4.77
N ASN A 400 3.05 -6.76 3.45
CA ASN A 400 2.70 -5.48 2.83
C ASN A 400 1.27 -5.46 2.27
N LYS A 401 0.83 -6.56 1.63
CA LYS A 401 -0.44 -6.57 0.91
C LYS A 401 -1.01 -7.98 0.81
N ILE A 402 -2.34 -8.05 0.77
CA ILE A 402 -3.09 -9.28 0.52
C ILE A 402 -3.97 -9.05 -0.70
N LEU A 403 -3.95 -10.00 -1.63
CA LEU A 403 -4.92 -10.14 -2.71
C LEU A 403 -5.76 -11.40 -2.51
N LYS A 404 -6.85 -11.49 -3.26
CA LYS A 404 -7.67 -12.70 -3.39
C LYS A 404 -7.59 -13.20 -4.83
N ASN A 405 -7.68 -14.52 -4.99
CA ASN A 405 -7.97 -15.18 -6.27
C ASN A 405 -8.97 -16.32 -6.01
N ASP A 406 -9.28 -17.12 -7.03
CA ASP A 406 -10.30 -18.18 -6.92
C ASP A 406 -9.94 -19.31 -5.93
N ARG A 407 -8.66 -19.41 -5.53
CA ARG A 407 -8.15 -20.49 -4.67
C ARG A 407 -7.92 -20.05 -3.22
N GLY A 408 -7.84 -18.76 -2.94
CA GLY A 408 -7.54 -18.24 -1.60
C GLY A 408 -6.88 -16.87 -1.62
N TYR A 409 -5.95 -16.67 -0.69
CA TYR A 409 -5.26 -15.39 -0.50
C TYR A 409 -3.83 -15.45 -1.08
N VAL A 410 -3.37 -14.32 -1.61
CA VAL A 410 -1.99 -14.11 -2.04
C VAL A 410 -1.39 -12.99 -1.20
N ILE A 411 -0.33 -13.30 -0.46
CA ILE A 411 0.28 -12.39 0.52
C ILE A 411 1.66 -11.98 0.00
N LEU A 412 1.88 -10.68 -0.17
CA LEU A 412 3.21 -10.11 -0.35
C LEU A 412 3.83 -9.83 1.02
N SER A 413 4.99 -10.41 1.26
CA SER A 413 5.75 -10.23 2.49
C SER A 413 7.24 -10.24 2.19
N TYR A 414 8.06 -10.00 3.20
CA TYR A 414 9.49 -10.20 3.10
C TYR A 414 10.10 -10.64 4.43
N THR A 415 11.28 -11.23 4.31
CA THR A 415 12.12 -11.64 5.45
C THR A 415 13.43 -10.89 5.42
N LYS A 416 14.04 -10.65 6.59
CA LYS A 416 15.35 -10.01 6.72
C LYS A 416 16.33 -11.02 7.31
N LYS A 417 17.22 -11.57 6.47
CA LYS A 417 18.26 -12.52 6.92
C LYS A 417 19.27 -11.82 7.83
N LYS A 418 19.94 -12.59 8.70
CA LYS A 418 21.07 -12.11 9.52
C LYS A 418 22.42 -12.55 8.91
N PRO A 419 23.42 -11.66 8.75
CA PRO A 419 23.36 -10.22 8.99
C PRO A 419 22.32 -9.56 8.07
N ALA A 420 21.72 -8.46 8.54
CA ALA A 420 20.57 -7.68 8.02
C ALA A 420 20.70 -7.15 6.57
N GLN A 421 21.44 -7.86 5.73
CA GLN A 421 21.99 -7.46 4.46
C GLN A 421 21.23 -8.05 3.27
N TYR A 422 20.17 -8.84 3.44
CA TYR A 422 19.37 -9.29 2.29
C TYR A 422 17.90 -9.36 2.66
N VAL A 423 17.08 -8.74 1.81
CA VAL A 423 15.63 -8.85 1.87
C VAL A 423 15.19 -9.89 0.86
N ASP A 424 14.58 -10.96 1.36
CA ASP A 424 13.95 -11.98 0.52
C ASP A 424 12.48 -11.64 0.37
N VAL A 425 12.04 -11.36 -0.86
CA VAL A 425 10.61 -11.20 -1.15
C VAL A 425 9.96 -12.57 -1.09
N LEU A 426 8.85 -12.65 -0.36
CA LEU A 426 8.08 -13.87 -0.20
C LEU A 426 6.64 -13.62 -0.64
N LEU A 427 6.25 -14.28 -1.72
CA LEU A 427 4.87 -14.32 -2.21
C LEU A 427 4.26 -15.67 -1.80
N ILE A 428 3.17 -15.61 -1.03
CA ILE A 428 2.55 -16.78 -0.40
C ILE A 428 1.13 -16.94 -0.93
N GLN A 429 0.82 -18.07 -1.56
CA GLN A 429 -0.55 -18.50 -1.82
C GLN A 429 -1.03 -19.38 -0.65
N THR A 430 -2.12 -18.95 -0.02
CA THR A 430 -2.86 -19.75 0.96
C THR A 430 -4.15 -20.27 0.32
N ASP A 431 -4.77 -21.26 0.93
CA ASP A 431 -6.20 -21.52 0.70
C ASP A 431 -7.08 -20.54 1.50
N TRP A 432 -8.41 -20.65 1.35
CA TRP A 432 -9.38 -19.82 2.07
C TRP A 432 -9.37 -20.01 3.59
N ASP A 433 -8.88 -21.16 4.06
CA ASP A 433 -8.76 -21.48 5.48
C ASP A 433 -7.41 -21.01 6.06
N GLY A 434 -6.53 -20.39 5.27
CA GLY A 434 -5.22 -19.93 5.70
C GLY A 434 -4.22 -21.07 5.90
N ASN A 435 -4.36 -22.20 5.21
CA ASN A 435 -3.30 -23.20 5.14
C ASN A 435 -2.24 -22.75 4.12
N VAL A 436 -0.98 -23.04 4.42
CA VAL A 436 0.17 -22.61 3.62
C VAL A 436 1.05 -23.81 3.28
N SER A 437 1.74 -23.77 2.14
CA SER A 437 2.74 -24.78 1.80
C SER A 437 3.80 -24.88 2.90
N LYS A 438 4.33 -26.06 3.21
CA LYS A 438 5.48 -26.18 4.13
C LYS A 438 6.79 -25.74 3.48
N GLU A 439 6.86 -25.80 2.15
CA GLU A 439 8.05 -25.48 1.37
C GLU A 439 7.92 -24.08 0.79
N ALA A 440 8.91 -23.24 1.09
CA ALA A 440 9.15 -21.98 0.41
C ALA A 440 10.30 -22.16 -0.57
N LEU A 441 9.99 -22.11 -1.86
CA LEU A 441 10.93 -22.40 -2.92
C LEU A 441 11.55 -21.10 -3.42
N ARG A 442 12.87 -21.01 -3.36
CA ARG A 442 13.61 -19.96 -4.04
C ARG A 442 13.60 -20.23 -5.55
N LYS A 443 13.12 -19.26 -6.34
CA LYS A 443 13.05 -19.38 -7.80
C LYS A 443 13.74 -18.19 -8.46
N ASN A 444 14.57 -18.46 -9.46
CA ASN A 444 15.25 -17.42 -10.23
C ASN A 444 14.35 -16.90 -11.35
N PHE A 445 14.51 -15.64 -11.72
CA PHE A 445 13.91 -15.11 -12.95
C PHE A 445 14.66 -15.68 -14.18
N PRO A 446 13.94 -15.90 -15.29
CA PRO A 446 14.53 -16.40 -16.53
C PRO A 446 15.47 -15.40 -17.20
#